data_AF-A0A7C3TZT3-F1
#
_entry.id   AF-A0A7C3TZT3-F1
#
_cell.length_a   1.000
_cell.length_b   1.000
_cell.length_c   1.000
_cell.angle_alpha   90.00
_cell.angle_beta   90.00
_cell.angle_gamma   90.00
#
_symmetry.space_group_name_H-M   'P 1'
#
loop_
_entity.id
_entity.type
_entity.pdbx_description
1 polymer ?
#
loop_
_entity_poly.entity_id
_entity_poly.type
_entity_poly.pdbx_seq_one_letter_code
_entity_poly.pdbx_strand_id
1 'polypeptide(L)'
;MGGKVTEEQEEALIGEDGRPRFGLYPRPLTRYNLKDFRPYGKKGPPSSARRFWMKYRLKQWQFLGLVNQDLIFGLAVVRLGYLCNLFAYLFERPNRQLFRWDLISPGGKAASFQGTSEKGEILFRKGETQILIRSRPSTIHLTGSIQKGLRVDLTFHREAEPLICLTRIGLKGFNYTHKEAGLPVHGTIAYQDLSLNIEAASAFGVLDYTLGLPGRETFWNWAAGGGRDKQGNRIGFNLVQGINETGFTENAFWVNGRLVKTDVADFRYDDLEPLKPWRIASNDGRVRLCFFPEGARSADIQGGLIISRFRQPFGRFEGTLTDGATLIELDKAAGFTEEHFAKW
;
A
#
# COMPACT_ATOMS: atom_id res chain seq x y z
N MET A 1 -29.37 -6.83 29.47
CA MET A 1 -28.96 -5.41 29.40
C MET A 1 -28.01 -5.25 28.24
N GLY A 2 -28.54 -5.02 27.03
CA GLY A 2 -27.74 -4.70 25.85
C GLY A 2 -27.42 -3.21 25.87
N GLY A 3 -26.20 -2.86 26.27
CA GLY A 3 -25.73 -1.49 26.16
C GLY A 3 -25.63 -1.12 24.68
N LYS A 4 -26.33 -0.05 24.28
CA LYS A 4 -26.12 0.58 22.97
C LYS A 4 -24.65 0.99 22.90
N VAL A 5 -23.89 0.30 22.05
CA VAL A 5 -22.57 0.72 21.63
C VAL A 5 -22.78 2.04 20.89
N THR A 6 -22.18 3.14 21.36
CA THR A 6 -22.30 4.45 20.72
C THR A 6 -21.52 4.46 19.40
N GLU A 7 -21.93 5.25 18.39
CA GLU A 7 -21.23 5.36 17.09
C GLU A 7 -19.72 5.65 17.26
N GLU A 8 -19.32 6.41 18.28
CA GLU A 8 -17.90 6.65 18.63
C GLU A 8 -17.10 5.39 19.00
N GLN A 9 -17.77 4.34 19.48
CA GLN A 9 -17.12 3.09 19.79
C GLN A 9 -16.83 2.27 18.55
N GLU A 10 -17.56 2.39 17.43
CA GLU A 10 -17.37 1.58 16.20
C GLU A 10 -16.10 1.91 15.41
N GLU A 11 -15.48 3.06 15.67
CA GLU A 11 -14.38 3.60 14.85
C GLU A 11 -12.96 3.29 15.37
N ALA A 12 -12.84 2.48 16.43
CA ALA A 12 -11.56 2.13 17.05
C ALA A 12 -11.00 0.78 16.58
N LEU A 13 -9.68 0.73 16.33
CA LEU A 13 -8.96 -0.48 15.92
C LEU A 13 -8.95 -1.54 17.02
N ILE A 14 -8.68 -1.13 18.27
CA ILE A 14 -8.68 -2.02 19.43
C ILE A 14 -10.00 -1.86 20.20
N GLY A 15 -10.71 -2.98 20.40
CA GLY A 15 -11.92 -3.04 21.21
C GLY A 15 -11.65 -2.98 22.71
N GLU A 16 -12.72 -2.88 23.50
CA GLU A 16 -12.66 -2.73 24.95
C GLU A 16 -12.05 -3.95 25.66
N ASP A 17 -12.15 -5.13 25.04
CA ASP A 17 -11.52 -6.37 25.50
C ASP A 17 -10.00 -6.42 25.21
N GLY A 18 -9.45 -5.35 24.63
CA GLY A 18 -8.06 -5.18 24.21
C GLY A 18 -7.73 -5.94 22.92
N ARG A 19 -8.70 -6.47 22.18
CA ARG A 19 -8.46 -7.21 20.94
C ARG A 19 -8.69 -6.34 19.71
N PRO A 20 -7.94 -6.54 18.62
CA PRO A 20 -8.28 -5.90 17.35
C PRO A 20 -9.65 -6.36 16.88
N ARG A 21 -10.43 -5.42 16.35
CA ARG A 21 -11.74 -5.71 15.76
C ARG A 21 -11.59 -6.15 14.32
N PHE A 22 -11.40 -7.45 14.11
CA PHE A 22 -11.18 -7.97 12.76
C PHE A 22 -12.43 -7.78 11.89
N GLY A 23 -12.25 -7.33 10.66
CA GLY A 23 -13.37 -7.00 9.79
C GLY A 23 -12.95 -6.26 8.52
N LEU A 24 -13.89 -6.22 7.58
CA LEU A 24 -13.93 -5.20 6.54
C LEU A 24 -14.73 -4.01 7.06
N TYR A 25 -14.26 -2.79 6.76
CA TYR A 25 -14.90 -1.56 7.20
C TYR A 25 -15.30 -0.72 5.99
N PRO A 26 -16.49 -0.09 6.01
CA PRO A 26 -16.92 0.79 4.94
C PRO A 26 -16.18 2.14 4.96
N ARG A 27 -15.52 2.49 6.07
CA ARG A 27 -14.76 3.73 6.25
C ARG A 27 -13.48 3.47 7.04
N PRO A 28 -12.44 4.32 6.86
CA PRO A 28 -11.22 4.23 7.65
C PRO A 28 -11.50 4.36 9.15
N LEU A 29 -10.70 3.68 9.96
CA LEU A 29 -10.80 3.79 11.42
C LEU A 29 -10.21 5.13 11.88
N THR A 30 -10.95 5.86 12.71
CA THR A 30 -10.57 7.19 13.20
C THR A 30 -9.64 7.12 14.42
N ARG A 31 -9.53 5.95 15.06
CA ARG A 31 -8.66 5.75 16.23
C ARG A 31 -7.96 4.40 16.22
N TYR A 32 -6.63 4.39 16.23
CA TYR A 32 -5.86 3.13 16.31
C TYR A 32 -5.62 2.59 17.72
N ASN A 33 -5.65 3.46 18.73
CA ASN A 33 -5.55 3.13 20.17
C ASN A 33 -4.64 1.95 20.55
N LEU A 34 -3.46 1.85 19.93
CA LEU A 34 -2.54 0.71 20.06
C LEU A 34 -2.05 0.45 21.49
N LYS A 35 -2.15 1.44 22.37
CA LYS A 35 -1.85 1.29 23.81
C LYS A 35 -2.79 0.31 24.52
N ASP A 36 -3.99 0.11 23.98
CA ASP A 36 -5.02 -0.78 24.53
C ASP A 36 -4.81 -2.23 24.06
N PHE A 37 -3.91 -2.47 23.10
CA PHE A 37 -3.71 -3.78 22.50
C PHE A 37 -3.23 -4.84 23.50
N ARG A 38 -4.01 -5.92 23.55
CA ARG A 38 -3.83 -7.07 24.43
C ARG A 38 -3.39 -8.33 23.68
N PRO A 39 -2.14 -8.78 23.97
CA PRO A 39 -1.73 -10.17 24.03
C PRO A 39 -2.85 -11.21 23.93
N TYR A 40 -2.92 -12.03 22.87
CA TYR A 40 -3.82 -13.18 22.95
C TYR A 40 -3.46 -14.03 24.18
N GLY A 41 -4.48 -14.43 24.95
CA GLY A 41 -4.30 -15.22 26.18
C GLY A 41 -3.66 -14.49 27.36
N LYS A 42 -3.31 -13.20 27.26
CA LYS A 42 -2.73 -12.43 28.38
C LYS A 42 -3.76 -11.48 28.99
N LYS A 43 -3.83 -11.39 30.32
CA LYS A 43 -4.65 -10.39 31.05
C LYS A 43 -3.78 -9.21 31.51
N GLY A 44 -4.42 -8.05 31.76
CA GLY A 44 -3.79 -6.87 32.34
C GLY A 44 -3.12 -5.89 31.33
N PRO A 45 -2.87 -4.65 31.77
CA PRO A 45 -2.27 -3.60 30.94
C PRO A 45 -0.85 -3.96 30.51
N PRO A 46 -0.35 -3.45 29.36
CA PRO A 46 0.99 -3.77 28.90
C PRO A 46 2.06 -3.20 29.86
N SER A 47 2.94 -4.07 30.35
CA SER A 47 4.15 -3.67 31.09
C SER A 47 5.05 -2.75 30.26
N SER A 48 5.97 -2.02 30.90
CA SER A 48 6.97 -1.19 30.23
C SER A 48 7.76 -1.98 29.17
N ALA A 49 8.22 -3.18 29.51
CA ALA A 49 8.90 -4.10 28.59
C ALA A 49 8.02 -4.48 27.39
N ARG A 50 6.72 -4.65 27.60
CA ARG A 50 5.77 -4.99 26.54
C ARG A 50 5.47 -3.81 25.61
N ARG A 51 5.39 -2.59 26.14
CA ARG A 51 5.29 -1.37 25.34
C ARG A 51 6.53 -1.18 24.47
N PHE A 52 7.71 -1.44 25.03
CA PHE A 52 8.96 -1.43 24.27
C PHE A 52 8.94 -2.49 23.16
N TRP A 53 8.62 -3.76 23.48
CA TRP A 53 8.52 -4.82 22.48
C TRP A 53 7.54 -4.49 21.33
N MET A 54 6.36 -3.94 21.65
CA MET A 54 5.39 -3.51 20.67
C MET A 54 5.96 -2.45 19.72
N LYS A 55 6.75 -1.50 20.22
CA LYS A 55 7.38 -0.46 19.41
C LYS A 55 8.33 -1.04 18.35
N TYR A 56 9.03 -2.13 18.66
CA TYR A 56 9.94 -2.81 17.71
C TYR A 56 9.21 -3.76 16.77
N ARG A 57 8.06 -4.30 17.19
CA ARG A 57 7.26 -5.19 16.34
C ARG A 57 6.35 -4.45 15.39
N LEU A 58 5.83 -3.29 15.77
CA LEU A 58 4.92 -2.50 14.94
C LEU A 58 5.59 -2.13 13.62
N LYS A 59 4.91 -2.46 12.53
CA LYS A 59 5.29 -2.11 11.18
C LYS A 59 4.27 -1.14 10.62
N GLN A 60 4.75 -0.07 10.01
CA GLN A 60 3.94 0.95 9.36
C GLN A 60 4.57 1.30 8.04
N TRP A 61 3.78 1.38 6.99
CA TRP A 61 4.22 1.96 5.72
C TRP A 61 3.07 2.62 4.99
N GLN A 62 3.44 3.57 4.15
CA GLN A 62 2.56 4.07 3.10
C GLN A 62 3.34 4.13 1.79
N PHE A 63 2.80 3.45 0.78
CA PHE A 63 3.22 3.57 -0.61
C PHE A 63 2.20 4.42 -1.36
N LEU A 64 2.72 5.35 -2.15
CA LEU A 64 1.97 6.12 -3.15
C LEU A 64 2.57 5.80 -4.51
N GLY A 65 1.75 5.25 -5.39
CA GLY A 65 2.08 4.96 -6.77
C GLY A 65 1.30 5.87 -7.70
N LEU A 66 1.91 6.27 -8.80
CA LEU A 66 1.27 6.99 -9.88
C LEU A 66 1.67 6.36 -11.19
N VAL A 67 0.69 6.06 -12.02
CA VAL A 67 0.93 5.51 -13.36
C VAL A 67 0.09 6.26 -14.39
N ASN A 68 0.66 6.44 -15.57
CA ASN A 68 -0.04 6.84 -16.79
C ASN A 68 0.66 6.20 -18.01
N GLN A 69 0.32 6.69 -19.22
CA GLN A 69 0.90 6.19 -20.46
C GLN A 69 2.38 6.56 -20.67
N ASP A 70 2.89 7.55 -19.95
CA ASP A 70 4.24 8.10 -20.15
C ASP A 70 5.20 7.76 -19.04
N LEU A 71 4.69 7.52 -17.82
CA LEU A 71 5.53 7.29 -16.66
C LEU A 71 4.91 6.36 -15.62
N ILE A 72 5.81 5.80 -14.82
CA ILE A 72 5.50 5.08 -13.59
C ILE A 72 6.33 5.71 -12.48
N PHE A 73 5.67 6.14 -11.42
CA PHE A 73 6.30 6.69 -10.23
C PHE A 73 5.83 5.93 -9.00
N GLY A 74 6.75 5.57 -8.11
CA GLY A 74 6.43 4.95 -6.84
C GLY A 74 7.26 5.57 -5.72
N LEU A 75 6.65 5.81 -4.56
CA LEU A 75 7.33 6.28 -3.36
C LEU A 75 6.75 5.56 -2.14
N ALA A 76 7.62 5.02 -1.28
CA ALA A 76 7.22 4.50 0.01
C ALA A 76 7.97 5.16 1.15
N VAL A 77 7.25 5.41 2.25
CA VAL A 77 7.83 5.65 3.57
C VAL A 77 7.50 4.46 4.45
N VAL A 78 8.53 3.85 5.04
CA VAL A 78 8.45 2.63 5.83
C VAL A 78 9.06 2.86 7.20
N ARG A 79 8.40 2.39 8.25
CA ARG A 79 8.85 2.41 9.65
C ARG A 79 8.66 1.04 10.28
N LEU A 80 9.77 0.37 10.57
CA LEU A 80 9.81 -1.00 11.10
C LEU A 80 9.97 -1.06 12.63
N GLY A 81 9.99 0.10 13.30
CA GLY A 81 10.27 0.25 14.73
C GLY A 81 11.75 0.48 15.02
N TYR A 82 12.62 -0.35 14.46
CA TYR A 82 14.09 -0.25 14.59
C TYR A 82 14.79 0.34 13.35
N LEU A 83 14.08 0.45 12.23
CA LEU A 83 14.57 0.94 10.95
C LEU A 83 13.50 1.82 10.31
N CYS A 84 13.92 2.86 9.61
CA CYS A 84 13.10 3.54 8.63
C CYS A 84 13.71 3.33 7.25
N ASN A 85 12.86 3.21 6.23
CA ASN A 85 13.28 3.20 4.85
C ASN A 85 12.40 4.16 4.06
N LEU A 86 13.00 4.94 3.19
CA LEU A 86 12.32 5.68 2.15
C LEU A 86 12.90 5.22 0.82
N PHE A 87 12.04 4.83 -0.10
CA PHE A 87 12.44 4.61 -1.48
C PHE A 87 11.51 5.34 -2.42
N ALA A 88 12.07 5.75 -3.56
CA ALA A 88 11.30 6.26 -4.68
C ALA A 88 11.89 5.76 -5.99
N TYR A 89 11.09 5.73 -7.04
CA TYR A 89 11.56 5.52 -8.39
C TYR A 89 10.65 6.21 -9.41
N LEU A 90 11.25 6.62 -10.52
CA LEU A 90 10.59 7.23 -11.66
C LEU A 90 11.06 6.47 -12.90
N PHE A 91 10.12 5.89 -13.63
CA PHE A 91 10.35 5.24 -14.91
C PHE A 91 9.64 6.03 -16.01
N GLU A 92 10.41 6.60 -16.92
CA GLU A 92 9.88 7.26 -18.11
C GLU A 92 9.80 6.26 -19.27
N ARG A 93 8.57 5.98 -19.72
CA ARG A 93 8.29 5.00 -20.78
C ARG A 93 8.89 5.39 -22.13
N PRO A 94 8.85 6.66 -22.60
CA PRO A 94 9.38 7.03 -23.92
C PRO A 94 10.85 6.67 -24.11
N ASN A 95 11.68 6.96 -23.10
CA ASN A 95 13.13 6.72 -23.14
C ASN A 95 13.55 5.44 -22.40
N ARG A 96 12.60 4.74 -21.76
CA ARG A 96 12.81 3.59 -20.88
C ARG A 96 13.85 3.84 -19.79
N GLN A 97 13.90 5.06 -19.26
CA GLN A 97 14.87 5.45 -18.22
C GLN A 97 14.29 5.21 -16.83
N LEU A 98 15.08 4.61 -15.94
CA LEU A 98 14.70 4.32 -14.55
C LEU A 98 15.62 5.05 -13.57
N PHE A 99 15.04 5.98 -12.82
CA PHE A 99 15.68 6.69 -11.72
C PHE A 99 15.24 6.10 -10.39
N ARG A 100 16.17 5.97 -9.43
CA ARG A 100 15.92 5.30 -8.14
C ARG A 100 16.58 6.04 -6.99
N TRP A 101 15.86 6.11 -5.87
CA TRP A 101 16.33 6.63 -4.60
C TRP A 101 16.06 5.63 -3.50
N ASP A 102 17.07 5.33 -2.69
CA ASP A 102 16.94 4.43 -1.54
C ASP A 102 17.66 5.03 -0.34
N LEU A 103 16.91 5.19 0.76
CA LEU A 103 17.39 5.77 2.00
C LEU A 103 16.99 4.88 3.17
N ILE A 104 17.96 4.17 3.72
CA ILE A 104 17.79 3.40 4.95
C ILE A 104 18.30 4.24 6.13
N SER A 105 17.55 4.28 7.24
CA SER A 105 17.92 4.99 8.47
C SER A 105 17.70 4.12 9.70
N PRO A 106 18.76 3.71 10.42
CA PRO A 106 18.65 2.97 11.67
C PRO A 106 17.95 3.77 12.79
N GLY A 107 17.43 3.05 13.78
CA GLY A 107 16.89 3.63 15.01
C GLY A 107 15.45 4.15 14.94
N GLY A 108 14.79 4.06 13.77
CA GLY A 108 13.35 4.32 13.63
C GLY A 108 12.91 5.78 13.81
N LYS A 109 13.86 6.74 13.79
CA LYS A 109 13.63 8.17 14.05
C LYS A 109 13.43 9.01 12.79
N ALA A 110 13.92 8.55 11.63
CA ALA A 110 13.83 9.32 10.39
C ALA A 110 12.41 9.42 9.84
N ALA A 111 11.50 8.50 10.21
CA ALA A 111 10.10 8.54 9.83
C ALA A 111 9.19 8.70 11.05
N SER A 112 8.19 9.56 10.93
CA SER A 112 7.11 9.76 11.90
C SER A 112 5.77 9.52 11.22
N PHE A 113 4.89 8.74 11.85
CA PHE A 113 3.51 8.50 11.43
C PHE A 113 2.59 9.04 12.52
N GLN A 114 1.77 10.04 12.20
CA GLN A 114 0.85 10.68 13.13
C GLN A 114 -0.58 10.64 12.58
N GLY A 115 -1.57 10.49 13.47
CA GLY A 115 -2.97 10.36 13.07
C GLY A 115 -3.31 8.97 12.50
N THR A 116 -4.25 8.95 11.56
CA THR A 116 -4.77 7.73 10.90
C THR A 116 -4.50 7.73 9.40
N SER A 117 -4.89 6.65 8.72
CA SER A 117 -4.75 6.53 7.27
C SER A 117 -5.63 7.51 6.49
N GLU A 118 -6.71 8.01 7.11
CA GLU A 118 -7.60 9.02 6.52
C GLU A 118 -7.18 10.46 6.87
N LYS A 119 -6.83 10.70 8.14
CA LYS A 119 -6.41 12.02 8.63
C LYS A 119 -5.11 11.87 9.40
N GLY A 120 -4.01 12.04 8.69
CA GLY A 120 -2.68 11.81 9.24
C GLY A 120 -1.58 12.51 8.47
N GLU A 121 -0.39 12.49 9.07
CA GLU A 121 0.83 13.00 8.46
C GLU A 121 1.96 11.98 8.63
N ILE A 122 2.66 11.73 7.53
CA ILE A 122 3.87 10.93 7.48
C ILE A 122 5.01 11.84 7.04
N LEU A 123 6.00 11.99 7.92
CA LEU A 123 7.19 12.79 7.65
C LEU A 123 8.40 11.87 7.60
N PHE A 124 9.20 11.95 6.54
CA PHE A 124 10.53 11.36 6.47
C PHE A 124 11.58 12.47 6.36
N ARG A 125 12.60 12.44 7.22
CA ARG A 125 13.75 13.37 7.20
C ARG A 125 15.07 12.64 7.38
N LYS A 126 16.01 12.85 6.46
CA LYS A 126 17.39 12.37 6.54
C LYS A 126 18.31 13.21 5.65
N GLY A 127 19.29 13.91 6.23
CA GLY A 127 20.16 14.81 5.47
C GLY A 127 19.34 15.87 4.73
N GLU A 128 19.58 16.02 3.43
CA GLU A 128 18.84 16.93 2.53
C GLU A 128 17.45 16.41 2.12
N THR A 129 17.11 15.16 2.46
CA THR A 129 15.81 14.57 2.10
C THR A 129 14.75 14.94 3.12
N GLN A 130 13.64 15.50 2.64
CA GLN A 130 12.43 15.74 3.40
C GLN A 130 11.20 15.41 2.53
N ILE A 131 10.42 14.42 2.94
CA ILE A 131 9.14 14.06 2.32
C ILE A 131 8.03 14.17 3.35
N LEU A 132 6.95 14.83 2.98
CA LEU A 132 5.70 14.92 3.72
C LEU A 132 4.58 14.27 2.91
N ILE A 133 3.91 13.29 3.51
CA ILE A 133 2.64 12.77 3.03
C ILE A 133 1.56 13.21 4.01
N ARG A 134 0.56 13.93 3.52
CA ARG A 134 -0.56 14.45 4.32
C ARG A 134 -1.85 13.86 3.80
N SER A 135 -2.44 12.96 4.57
CA SER A 135 -3.76 12.38 4.28
C SER A 135 -4.86 13.26 4.87
N ARG A 136 -5.87 13.51 4.07
CA ARG A 136 -7.13 14.18 4.40
C ARG A 136 -8.28 13.33 3.85
N PRO A 137 -9.53 13.54 4.33
CA PRO A 137 -10.67 12.73 3.88
C PRO A 137 -10.85 12.70 2.36
N SER A 138 -10.62 13.81 1.65
CA SER A 138 -10.78 13.92 0.20
C SER A 138 -9.48 13.87 -0.60
N THR A 139 -8.31 14.07 0.02
CA THR A 139 -7.04 14.18 -0.71
C THR A 139 -5.87 13.59 0.04
N ILE A 140 -4.83 13.20 -0.70
CA ILE A 140 -3.51 12.92 -0.15
C ILE A 140 -2.50 13.81 -0.87
N HIS A 141 -1.76 14.61 -0.10
CA HIS A 141 -0.71 15.46 -0.64
C HIS A 141 0.65 14.81 -0.37
N LEU A 142 1.44 14.61 -1.41
CA LEU A 142 2.83 14.18 -1.35
C LEU A 142 3.71 15.34 -1.79
N THR A 143 4.46 15.91 -0.85
CA THR A 143 5.34 17.05 -1.11
C THR A 143 6.73 16.84 -0.56
N GLY A 144 7.73 17.39 -1.24
CA GLY A 144 9.08 17.50 -0.72
C GLY A 144 10.18 17.15 -1.72
N SER A 145 11.36 16.89 -1.20
CA SER A 145 12.55 16.61 -1.97
C SER A 145 13.31 15.40 -1.43
N ILE A 146 13.95 14.67 -2.33
CA ILE A 146 14.89 13.59 -2.02
C ILE A 146 16.26 13.98 -2.54
N GLN A 147 17.31 13.57 -1.82
CA GLN A 147 18.71 13.74 -2.22
C GLN A 147 18.91 13.36 -3.70
N LYS A 148 19.91 13.95 -4.34
CA LYS A 148 20.13 13.86 -5.80
C LYS A 148 19.10 14.60 -6.66
N GLY A 149 18.20 15.39 -6.06
CA GLY A 149 17.46 16.45 -6.77
C GLY A 149 16.03 16.12 -7.20
N LEU A 150 15.46 15.00 -6.75
CA LEU A 150 14.03 14.72 -6.99
C LEU A 150 13.17 15.65 -6.14
N ARG A 151 12.21 16.32 -6.76
CA ARG A 151 11.18 17.14 -6.12
C ARG A 151 9.81 16.66 -6.56
N VAL A 152 8.88 16.57 -5.60
CA VAL A 152 7.51 16.15 -5.85
C VAL A 152 6.54 17.10 -5.17
N ASP A 153 5.47 17.42 -5.88
CA ASP A 153 4.28 18.08 -5.34
C ASP A 153 3.08 17.47 -6.04
N LEU A 154 2.48 16.44 -5.44
CA LEU A 154 1.41 15.65 -6.02
C LEU A 154 0.21 15.64 -5.08
N THR A 155 -0.98 15.76 -5.67
CA THR A 155 -2.26 15.64 -4.97
C THR A 155 -3.09 14.52 -5.60
N PHE A 156 -3.32 13.48 -4.80
CA PHE A 156 -4.19 12.36 -5.09
C PHE A 156 -5.59 12.69 -4.59
N HIS A 157 -6.59 12.56 -5.44
CA HIS A 157 -8.00 12.78 -5.10
C HIS A 157 -8.62 11.45 -4.70
N ARG A 158 -9.12 11.36 -3.47
CA ARG A 158 -9.74 10.15 -2.94
C ARG A 158 -11.16 10.04 -3.48
N GLU A 159 -11.57 8.80 -3.73
CA GLU A 159 -12.94 8.49 -4.17
C GLU A 159 -13.79 8.01 -2.99
N ALA A 160 -15.08 7.77 -3.22
CA ALA A 160 -16.05 7.53 -2.16
C ALA A 160 -15.80 6.24 -1.34
N GLU A 161 -15.29 5.17 -1.98
CA GLU A 161 -15.26 3.83 -1.38
C GLU A 161 -13.83 3.27 -1.28
N PRO A 162 -13.15 3.38 -0.12
CA PRO A 162 -11.87 2.73 0.10
C PRO A 162 -12.04 1.26 0.46
N LEU A 163 -10.98 0.46 0.29
CA LEU A 163 -10.91 -0.87 0.91
C LEU A 163 -10.20 -0.78 2.26
N ILE A 164 -10.96 -0.98 3.35
CA ILE A 164 -10.43 -1.02 4.71
C ILE A 164 -10.56 -2.43 5.25
N CYS A 165 -9.43 -2.98 5.67
CA CYS A 165 -9.36 -4.36 6.10
C CYS A 165 -8.49 -4.49 7.34
N LEU A 166 -9.05 -5.06 8.42
CA LEU A 166 -8.32 -5.44 9.62
C LEU A 166 -8.36 -6.96 9.77
N THR A 167 -7.23 -7.61 9.54
CA THR A 167 -7.10 -9.07 9.56
C THR A 167 -6.31 -9.55 10.77
N ARG A 168 -6.53 -10.80 11.11
CA ARG A 168 -5.72 -11.51 12.10
C ARG A 168 -4.47 -12.05 11.43
N ILE A 169 -3.33 -11.90 12.10
CA ILE A 169 -2.05 -12.51 11.67
C ILE A 169 -1.60 -13.51 12.74
N GLY A 170 -1.86 -14.78 12.48
CA GLY A 170 -1.66 -15.86 13.44
C GLY A 170 -2.28 -15.58 14.81
N LEU A 171 -1.62 -16.01 15.87
CA LEU A 171 -2.16 -15.86 17.24
C LEU A 171 -1.95 -14.44 17.82
N LYS A 172 -0.86 -13.78 17.44
CA LYS A 172 -0.31 -12.62 18.17
C LYS A 172 -0.30 -11.33 17.36
N GLY A 173 -0.65 -11.38 16.07
CA GLY A 173 -0.57 -10.25 15.16
C GLY A 173 -1.92 -9.83 14.60
N PHE A 174 -1.89 -8.69 13.91
CA PHE A 174 -2.99 -8.16 13.12
C PHE A 174 -2.40 -7.33 11.98
N ASN A 175 -3.20 -7.08 10.95
CA ASN A 175 -2.82 -6.21 9.84
C ASN A 175 -4.00 -5.28 9.52
N TYR A 176 -3.83 -3.98 9.74
CA TYR A 176 -4.76 -2.96 9.28
C TYR A 176 -4.25 -2.40 7.96
N THR A 177 -5.09 -2.43 6.94
CA THR A 177 -4.75 -1.95 5.59
C THR A 177 -5.83 -1.00 5.10
N HIS A 178 -5.37 -0.02 4.33
CA HIS A 178 -6.22 0.94 3.65
C HIS A 178 -5.72 1.09 2.22
N LYS A 179 -6.51 0.58 1.28
CA LYS A 179 -6.19 0.57 -0.15
C LYS A 179 -7.17 1.41 -0.95
N GLU A 180 -6.61 2.15 -1.88
CA GLU A 180 -7.34 2.81 -2.95
C GLU A 180 -6.51 2.71 -4.22
N ALA A 181 -7.16 2.55 -5.36
CA ALA A 181 -6.47 2.47 -6.64
C ALA A 181 -7.30 3.13 -7.74
N GLY A 182 -6.62 3.59 -8.78
CA GLY A 182 -7.24 4.32 -9.88
C GLY A 182 -7.52 5.78 -9.55
N LEU A 183 -6.98 6.34 -8.47
CA LEU A 183 -7.26 7.72 -8.03
C LEU A 183 -6.84 8.76 -9.09
N PRO A 184 -7.60 9.85 -9.32
CA PRO A 184 -7.08 10.99 -10.08
C PRO A 184 -5.90 11.64 -9.35
N VAL A 185 -4.83 11.98 -10.07
CA VAL A 185 -3.65 12.63 -9.46
C VAL A 185 -3.20 13.81 -10.32
N HIS A 186 -2.87 14.94 -9.70
CA HIS A 186 -2.26 16.07 -10.40
C HIS A 186 -1.08 16.65 -9.63
N GLY A 187 -0.29 17.46 -10.31
CA GLY A 187 0.84 18.18 -9.72
C GLY A 187 2.11 18.02 -10.55
N THR A 188 3.27 18.00 -9.89
CA THR A 188 4.57 18.00 -10.57
C THR A 188 5.55 17.00 -9.99
N ILE A 189 6.38 16.43 -10.88
CA ILE A 189 7.58 15.67 -10.55
C ILE A 189 8.74 16.32 -11.30
N ALA A 190 9.77 16.75 -10.57
CA ALA A 190 10.95 17.36 -11.18
C ALA A 190 12.23 16.63 -10.75
N TYR A 191 13.11 16.35 -11.71
CA TYR A 191 14.40 15.72 -11.47
C TYR A 191 15.41 16.13 -12.55
N GLN A 192 16.52 16.77 -12.16
CA GLN A 192 17.49 17.33 -13.10
C GLN A 192 16.79 18.26 -14.11
N ASP A 193 16.88 17.96 -15.41
CA ASP A 193 16.24 18.73 -16.49
C ASP A 193 14.80 18.25 -16.79
N LEU A 194 14.35 17.18 -16.14
CA LEU A 194 12.98 16.67 -16.27
C LEU A 194 12.04 17.48 -15.38
N SER A 195 10.96 17.99 -15.98
CA SER A 195 9.85 18.64 -15.28
C SER A 195 8.55 18.10 -15.85
N LEU A 196 7.94 17.17 -15.13
CA LEU A 196 6.75 16.44 -15.55
C LEU A 196 5.52 17.05 -14.88
N ASN A 197 4.61 17.58 -15.70
CA ASN A 197 3.28 17.98 -15.24
C ASN A 197 2.34 16.77 -15.28
N ILE A 198 1.61 16.56 -14.19
CA ILE A 198 0.71 15.43 -14.02
C ILE A 198 -0.72 15.95 -14.09
N GLU A 199 -1.50 15.38 -15.01
CA GLU A 199 -2.91 15.72 -15.18
C GLU A 199 -3.82 14.67 -14.56
N ALA A 200 -4.80 15.15 -13.77
CA ALA A 200 -5.77 14.29 -13.09
C ALA A 200 -6.53 13.36 -14.05
N ALA A 201 -6.76 13.79 -15.29
CA ALA A 201 -7.51 13.02 -16.28
C ALA A 201 -6.75 11.77 -16.78
N SER A 202 -5.42 11.79 -16.80
CA SER A 202 -4.58 10.73 -17.40
C SER A 202 -3.76 9.94 -16.37
N ALA A 203 -3.69 10.41 -15.11
CA ALA A 203 -3.00 9.72 -14.03
C ALA A 203 -3.91 8.82 -13.20
N PHE A 204 -3.37 7.68 -12.78
CA PHE A 204 -4.01 6.69 -11.91
C PHE A 204 -3.13 6.47 -10.69
N GLY A 205 -3.62 6.92 -9.54
CA GLY A 205 -2.96 6.82 -8.25
C GLY A 205 -3.28 5.52 -7.53
N VAL A 206 -2.31 5.04 -6.77
CA VAL A 206 -2.41 3.88 -5.89
C VAL A 206 -2.00 4.32 -4.49
N LEU A 207 -2.87 4.07 -3.51
CA LEU A 207 -2.57 4.15 -2.09
C LEU A 207 -2.49 2.76 -1.51
N ASP A 208 -1.36 2.46 -0.88
CA ASP A 208 -1.22 1.33 0.02
C ASP A 208 -0.75 1.85 1.38
N TYR A 209 -1.65 1.87 2.35
CA TYR A 209 -1.30 2.11 3.75
C TYR A 209 -1.43 0.82 4.55
N THR A 210 -0.43 0.56 5.39
CA THR A 210 -0.47 -0.56 6.33
C THR A 210 0.02 -0.17 7.73
N LEU A 211 -0.65 -0.70 8.74
CA LEU A 211 -0.28 -0.66 10.15
C LEU A 211 -0.50 -2.05 10.74
N GLY A 212 0.54 -2.70 11.25
CA GLY A 212 0.36 -4.05 11.74
C GLY A 212 1.49 -4.63 12.56
N LEU A 213 1.24 -5.87 12.97
CA LEU A 213 2.16 -6.78 13.62
C LEU A 213 2.23 -8.05 12.76
N PRO A 214 2.95 -8.02 11.62
CA PRO A 214 3.05 -9.16 10.72
C PRO A 214 3.73 -10.35 11.41
N GLY A 215 3.64 -11.53 10.78
CA GLY A 215 4.38 -12.73 11.16
C GLY A 215 5.88 -12.46 11.25
N ARG A 216 6.67 -13.32 11.90
CA ARG A 216 8.14 -13.11 11.96
C ARG A 216 8.77 -13.23 10.57
N GLU A 217 8.26 -14.18 9.81
CA GLU A 217 8.55 -14.37 8.39
C GLU A 217 7.24 -14.11 7.66
N THR A 218 7.31 -13.40 6.56
CA THR A 218 6.15 -12.97 5.78
C THR A 218 6.54 -12.96 4.33
N PHE A 219 5.74 -13.61 3.51
CA PHE A 219 5.87 -13.58 2.06
C PHE A 219 4.57 -13.07 1.47
N TRP A 220 4.65 -12.22 0.47
CA TRP A 220 3.47 -11.85 -0.29
C TRP A 220 3.78 -11.51 -1.73
N ASN A 221 2.73 -11.66 -2.54
CA ASN A 221 2.61 -11.02 -3.81
C ASN A 221 1.60 -9.88 -3.71
N TRP A 222 1.87 -8.80 -4.42
CA TRP A 222 0.98 -7.65 -4.53
C TRP A 222 0.88 -7.22 -5.99
N ALA A 223 -0.29 -6.76 -6.41
CA ALA A 223 -0.48 -6.05 -7.66
C ALA A 223 -1.45 -4.90 -7.44
N ALA A 224 -1.09 -3.72 -7.94
CA ALA A 224 -2.01 -2.59 -7.93
C ALA A 224 -1.74 -1.65 -9.09
N GLY A 225 -2.77 -0.94 -9.52
CA GLY A 225 -2.66 -0.09 -10.69
C GLY A 225 -4.00 0.47 -11.12
N GLY A 226 -4.02 1.00 -12.34
CA GLY A 226 -5.22 1.54 -12.93
C GLY A 226 -5.06 1.91 -14.40
N GLY A 227 -6.19 2.26 -15.00
CA GLY A 227 -6.30 2.62 -16.40
C GLY A 227 -7.73 2.99 -16.76
N ARG A 228 -8.04 2.90 -18.05
CA ARG A 228 -9.42 3.01 -18.54
C ARG A 228 -9.86 1.74 -19.24
N ASP A 229 -11.14 1.42 -19.10
CA ASP A 229 -11.77 0.42 -19.96
C ASP A 229 -12.14 1.02 -21.33
N LYS A 230 -12.73 0.19 -22.20
CA LYS A 230 -13.14 0.60 -23.55
C LYS A 230 -14.25 1.67 -23.55
N GLN A 231 -15.03 1.75 -22.49
CA GLN A 231 -16.10 2.75 -22.32
C GLN A 231 -15.57 4.06 -21.72
N GLY A 232 -14.28 4.12 -21.38
CA GLY A 232 -13.62 5.28 -20.79
C GLY A 232 -13.79 5.38 -19.27
N ASN A 233 -14.38 4.38 -18.62
CA ASN A 233 -14.47 4.34 -17.16
C ASN A 233 -13.08 4.27 -16.54
N ARG A 234 -12.88 4.97 -15.43
CA ARG A 234 -11.65 4.93 -14.64
C ARG A 234 -11.64 3.65 -13.82
N ILE A 235 -10.63 2.81 -14.04
CA ILE A 235 -10.48 1.53 -13.37
C ILE A 235 -9.26 1.58 -12.45
N GLY A 236 -9.39 1.05 -11.24
CA GLY A 236 -8.31 0.79 -10.31
C GLY A 236 -8.36 -0.64 -9.79
N PHE A 237 -7.24 -1.21 -9.36
CA PHE A 237 -7.23 -2.52 -8.72
C PHE A 237 -6.12 -2.65 -7.67
N ASN A 238 -6.37 -3.51 -6.67
CA ASN A 238 -5.41 -3.93 -5.65
C ASN A 238 -5.66 -5.42 -5.34
N LEU A 239 -4.62 -6.23 -5.49
CA LEU A 239 -4.68 -7.68 -5.37
C LEU A 239 -3.46 -8.16 -4.59
N VAL A 240 -3.68 -9.08 -3.65
CA VAL A 240 -2.68 -9.55 -2.69
C VAL A 240 -2.86 -11.02 -2.40
N GLN A 241 -1.73 -11.68 -2.21
CA GLN A 241 -1.63 -13.05 -1.74
C GLN A 241 -0.52 -13.13 -0.68
N GLY A 242 -0.77 -13.81 0.44
CA GLY A 242 0.27 -14.20 1.40
C GLY A 242 0.38 -13.37 2.69
N ILE A 243 0.26 -12.03 2.67
CA ILE A 243 0.40 -11.25 3.92
C ILE A 243 -0.81 -11.41 4.87
N ASN A 244 -2.01 -11.54 4.33
CA ASN A 244 -3.24 -11.78 5.08
C ASN A 244 -3.65 -13.26 4.94
N GLU A 245 -3.02 -14.13 5.71
CA GLU A 245 -3.23 -15.59 5.63
C GLU A 245 -4.59 -16.06 6.21
N THR A 246 -5.26 -15.23 7.03
CA THR A 246 -6.52 -15.60 7.69
C THR A 246 -7.55 -14.48 7.69
N GLY A 247 -8.83 -14.86 7.54
CA GLY A 247 -9.97 -13.95 7.67
C GLY A 247 -10.34 -13.27 6.36
N PHE A 248 -9.93 -12.02 6.19
CA PHE A 248 -10.35 -11.17 5.08
C PHE A 248 -9.20 -10.91 4.11
N THR A 249 -9.52 -10.68 2.83
CA THR A 249 -8.53 -10.31 1.82
C THR A 249 -8.56 -8.82 1.56
N GLU A 250 -7.41 -8.23 1.25
CA GLU A 250 -7.28 -6.84 0.80
C GLU A 250 -7.40 -6.73 -0.73
N ASN A 251 -8.23 -7.58 -1.34
CA ASN A 251 -8.38 -7.69 -2.80
C ASN A 251 -9.66 -7.00 -3.27
N ALA A 252 -9.54 -6.06 -4.20
CA ALA A 252 -10.67 -5.38 -4.84
C ALA A 252 -10.25 -4.73 -6.16
N PHE A 253 -11.25 -4.32 -6.93
CA PHE A 253 -11.07 -3.34 -7.98
C PHE A 253 -12.12 -2.24 -7.85
N TRP A 254 -11.91 -1.14 -8.56
CA TRP A 254 -12.77 0.03 -8.54
C TRP A 254 -13.17 0.41 -9.96
N VAL A 255 -14.44 0.76 -10.12
CA VAL A 255 -14.99 1.34 -11.36
C VAL A 255 -15.54 2.71 -11.03
N ASN A 256 -14.90 3.76 -11.55
CA ASN A 256 -15.23 5.15 -11.23
C ASN A 256 -15.34 5.39 -9.72
N GLY A 257 -14.38 4.88 -8.96
CA GLY A 257 -14.32 5.04 -7.50
C GLY A 257 -15.23 4.12 -6.68
N ARG A 258 -16.10 3.32 -7.32
CA ARG A 258 -16.95 2.33 -6.64
C ARG A 258 -16.22 1.01 -6.49
N LEU A 259 -16.17 0.50 -5.27
CA LEU A 259 -15.44 -0.70 -4.90
C LEU A 259 -16.22 -1.97 -5.25
N VAL A 260 -15.53 -2.91 -5.87
CA VAL A 260 -15.99 -4.29 -6.07
C VAL A 260 -15.01 -5.21 -5.34
N LYS A 261 -15.50 -5.85 -4.28
CA LYS A 261 -14.70 -6.80 -3.49
C LYS A 261 -14.44 -8.06 -4.30
N THR A 262 -13.22 -8.57 -4.23
CA THR A 262 -12.81 -9.83 -4.84
C THR A 262 -12.26 -10.80 -3.80
N ASP A 263 -12.27 -12.08 -4.14
CA ASP A 263 -11.72 -13.13 -3.28
C ASP A 263 -10.16 -13.18 -3.32
N VAL A 264 -9.55 -14.20 -2.73
CA VAL A 264 -8.12 -14.48 -2.80
C VAL A 264 -7.67 -14.48 -4.26
N ALA A 265 -6.55 -13.82 -4.53
CA ALA A 265 -5.89 -13.78 -5.82
C ALA A 265 -4.73 -14.78 -5.84
N ASP A 266 -4.57 -15.45 -6.97
CA ASP A 266 -3.48 -16.37 -7.30
C ASP A 266 -2.53 -15.67 -8.28
N PHE A 267 -1.25 -15.62 -7.93
CA PHE A 267 -0.18 -15.03 -8.74
C PHE A 267 0.68 -16.15 -9.34
N ARG A 268 0.71 -16.24 -10.67
CA ARG A 268 1.54 -17.21 -11.40
C ARG A 268 2.58 -16.47 -12.21
N TYR A 269 3.84 -16.71 -11.89
CA TYR A 269 4.99 -16.10 -12.54
C TYR A 269 6.22 -17.01 -12.39
N ASP A 270 7.27 -16.67 -13.11
CA ASP A 270 8.57 -17.33 -13.03
C ASP A 270 9.42 -16.57 -12.00
N ASP A 271 9.70 -17.20 -10.85
CA ASP A 271 10.43 -16.58 -9.73
C ASP A 271 11.93 -16.41 -10.03
N LEU A 272 12.46 -17.15 -11.01
CA LEU A 272 13.82 -16.97 -11.53
C LEU A 272 13.87 -15.85 -12.57
N GLU A 273 12.78 -15.63 -13.31
CA GLU A 273 12.67 -14.63 -14.35
C GLU A 273 11.48 -13.68 -14.12
N PRO A 274 11.51 -12.83 -13.08
CA PRO A 274 10.37 -12.00 -12.66
C PRO A 274 9.97 -10.91 -13.68
N LEU A 275 10.74 -10.73 -14.75
CA LEU A 275 10.42 -9.85 -15.87
C LEU A 275 9.68 -10.56 -17.02
N LYS A 276 9.44 -11.88 -16.93
CA LYS A 276 8.45 -12.57 -17.78
C LYS A 276 7.02 -12.22 -17.37
N PRO A 277 6.02 -12.42 -18.25
CA PRO A 277 4.64 -12.11 -17.93
C PRO A 277 4.09 -12.86 -16.71
N TRP A 278 3.28 -12.18 -15.90
CA TRP A 278 2.60 -12.76 -14.74
C TRP A 278 1.13 -12.97 -15.10
N ARG A 279 0.51 -14.02 -14.55
CA ARG A 279 -0.94 -14.22 -14.61
C ARG A 279 -1.52 -14.09 -13.22
N ILE A 280 -2.58 -13.31 -13.09
CA ILE A 280 -3.23 -13.03 -11.82
C ILE A 280 -4.72 -13.33 -11.97
N ALA A 281 -5.26 -14.19 -11.13
CA ALA A 281 -6.67 -14.54 -11.16
C ALA A 281 -7.26 -14.62 -9.74
N SER A 282 -8.51 -14.22 -9.56
CA SER A 282 -9.21 -14.41 -8.28
C SER A 282 -10.02 -15.71 -8.25
N ASN A 283 -10.16 -16.32 -7.07
CA ASN A 283 -10.89 -17.57 -6.88
C ASN A 283 -12.38 -17.47 -7.28
N ASP A 284 -12.98 -16.29 -7.12
CA ASP A 284 -14.36 -16.00 -7.52
C ASP A 284 -14.51 -15.68 -9.02
N GLY A 285 -13.43 -15.75 -9.81
CA GLY A 285 -13.43 -15.52 -11.25
C GLY A 285 -13.62 -14.06 -11.67
N ARG A 286 -13.71 -13.12 -10.70
CA ARG A 286 -13.90 -11.69 -10.96
C ARG A 286 -12.68 -11.01 -11.56
N VAL A 287 -11.49 -11.58 -11.37
CA VAL A 287 -10.21 -11.04 -11.84
C VAL A 287 -9.54 -12.06 -12.73
N ARG A 288 -9.14 -11.64 -13.94
CA ARG A 288 -8.26 -12.38 -14.84
C ARG A 288 -7.37 -11.39 -15.58
N LEU A 289 -6.17 -11.14 -15.05
CA LEU A 289 -5.21 -10.19 -15.58
C LEU A 289 -3.91 -10.89 -15.98
N CYS A 290 -3.28 -10.37 -17.03
CA CYS A 290 -1.90 -10.64 -17.39
C CYS A 290 -1.09 -9.36 -17.21
N PHE A 291 0.06 -9.48 -16.57
CA PHE A 291 0.98 -8.37 -16.34
C PHE A 291 2.23 -8.56 -17.19
N PHE A 292 2.66 -7.48 -17.85
CA PHE A 292 3.82 -7.42 -18.74
C PHE A 292 4.83 -6.43 -18.14
N PRO A 293 5.88 -6.93 -17.47
CA PRO A 293 6.90 -6.11 -16.86
C PRO A 293 7.65 -5.24 -17.88
N GLU A 294 7.93 -3.99 -17.51
CA GLU A 294 8.71 -3.05 -18.32
C GLU A 294 10.02 -2.64 -17.63
N GLY A 295 10.07 -2.82 -16.32
CA GLY A 295 11.25 -2.68 -15.47
C GLY A 295 10.94 -3.18 -14.08
N ALA A 296 11.91 -3.09 -13.18
CA ALA A 296 11.72 -3.45 -11.78
C ALA A 296 12.59 -2.62 -10.85
N ARG A 297 12.06 -2.31 -9.66
CA ARG A 297 12.89 -1.98 -8.50
C ARG A 297 13.15 -3.26 -7.71
N SER A 298 14.40 -3.57 -7.44
CA SER A 298 14.77 -4.64 -6.52
C SER A 298 15.66 -4.10 -5.40
N ALA A 299 15.51 -4.66 -4.21
CA ALA A 299 16.33 -4.34 -3.05
C ALA A 299 16.47 -5.57 -2.14
N ASP A 300 17.70 -5.93 -1.83
CA ASP A 300 18.02 -7.02 -0.91
C ASP A 300 18.73 -6.48 0.32
N ILE A 301 18.14 -6.69 1.49
CA ILE A 301 18.72 -6.37 2.79
C ILE A 301 18.93 -7.70 3.52
N GLN A 302 20.17 -8.00 3.87
CA GLN A 302 20.53 -9.15 4.69
C GLN A 302 21.37 -8.67 5.87
N GLY A 303 20.82 -8.75 7.08
CA GLY A 303 21.49 -8.26 8.28
C GLY A 303 21.07 -9.02 9.52
N GLY A 304 21.85 -10.04 9.90
CA GLY A 304 21.67 -10.82 11.12
C GLY A 304 20.25 -11.38 11.27
N LEU A 305 19.43 -10.72 12.11
CA LEU A 305 18.04 -11.11 12.37
C LEU A 305 17.04 -10.58 11.34
N ILE A 306 17.44 -9.67 10.44
CA ILE A 306 16.55 -9.02 9.47
C ILE A 306 16.91 -9.46 8.06
N ILE A 307 15.92 -9.91 7.30
CA ILE A 307 16.05 -10.20 5.86
C ILE A 307 14.90 -9.50 5.13
N SER A 308 15.18 -8.87 4.01
CA SER A 308 14.18 -8.32 3.10
C SER A 308 14.65 -8.62 1.69
N ARG A 309 13.91 -9.45 0.95
CA ARG A 309 14.11 -9.70 -0.48
C ARG A 309 12.93 -9.11 -1.21
N PHE A 310 13.15 -7.95 -1.83
CA PHE A 310 12.09 -7.15 -2.43
C PHE A 310 12.32 -7.05 -3.93
N ARG A 311 11.31 -7.42 -4.70
CA ARG A 311 11.24 -7.20 -6.14
C ARG A 311 9.89 -6.61 -6.47
N GLN A 312 9.89 -5.45 -7.11
CA GLN A 312 8.67 -4.78 -7.54
C GLN A 312 8.77 -4.47 -9.03
N PRO A 313 8.46 -5.45 -9.90
CA PRO A 313 8.28 -5.19 -11.31
C PRO A 313 7.10 -4.26 -11.54
N PHE A 314 7.26 -3.34 -12.47
CA PHE A 314 6.21 -2.40 -12.88
C PHE A 314 6.05 -2.47 -14.39
N GLY A 315 4.86 -2.16 -14.89
CA GLY A 315 4.54 -2.50 -16.26
C GLY A 315 3.10 -2.25 -16.67
N ARG A 316 2.64 -3.04 -17.63
CA ARG A 316 1.27 -2.98 -18.18
C ARG A 316 0.46 -4.19 -17.77
N PHE A 317 -0.84 -3.98 -17.65
CA PHE A 317 -1.84 -5.00 -17.37
C PHE A 317 -2.86 -5.04 -18.50
N GLU A 318 -3.19 -6.26 -18.91
CA GLU A 318 -4.24 -6.58 -19.87
C GLU A 318 -5.13 -7.67 -19.28
N GLY A 319 -6.40 -7.72 -19.67
CA GLY A 319 -7.32 -8.77 -19.28
C GLY A 319 -8.69 -8.25 -18.89
N THR A 320 -9.35 -8.94 -17.97
CA THR A 320 -10.75 -8.69 -17.63
C THR A 320 -10.99 -8.63 -16.13
N LEU A 321 -11.88 -7.72 -15.75
CA LEU A 321 -12.53 -7.67 -14.44
C LEU A 321 -14.04 -7.85 -14.62
N THR A 322 -14.77 -8.29 -13.59
CA THR A 322 -16.23 -8.29 -13.62
C THR A 322 -16.85 -8.08 -12.25
N ASP A 323 -17.90 -7.27 -12.19
CA ASP A 323 -18.74 -7.09 -10.99
C ASP A 323 -19.86 -8.14 -10.88
N GLY A 324 -19.92 -9.09 -11.82
CA GLY A 324 -20.95 -10.11 -11.96
C GLY A 324 -22.04 -9.77 -12.98
N ALA A 325 -22.20 -8.50 -13.33
CA ALA A 325 -23.16 -8.03 -14.34
C ALA A 325 -22.46 -7.49 -15.60
N THR A 326 -21.34 -6.80 -15.41
CA THR A 326 -20.56 -6.13 -16.46
C THR A 326 -19.19 -6.76 -16.57
N LEU A 327 -18.74 -7.00 -17.81
CA LEU A 327 -17.36 -7.35 -18.11
C LEU A 327 -16.58 -6.08 -18.43
N ILE A 328 -15.47 -5.88 -17.73
CA ILE A 328 -14.59 -4.71 -17.86
C ILE A 328 -13.30 -5.19 -18.50
N GLU A 329 -13.01 -4.71 -19.70
CA GLU A 329 -11.80 -5.06 -20.44
C GLU A 329 -10.72 -4.01 -20.25
N LEU A 330 -9.52 -4.45 -19.86
CA LEU A 330 -8.32 -3.63 -19.74
C LEU A 330 -7.33 -4.02 -20.82
N ASP A 331 -6.87 -3.04 -21.59
CA ASP A 331 -5.87 -3.22 -22.67
C ASP A 331 -4.53 -2.54 -22.33
N LYS A 332 -4.58 -1.40 -21.63
CA LYS A 332 -3.38 -0.59 -21.35
C LYS A 332 -3.39 -0.04 -19.93
N ALA A 333 -3.91 -0.81 -18.99
CA ALA A 333 -3.75 -0.45 -17.59
C ALA A 333 -2.27 -0.52 -17.22
N ALA A 334 -1.84 0.33 -16.31
CA ALA A 334 -0.47 0.36 -15.82
C ALA A 334 -0.47 0.11 -14.31
N GLY A 335 0.67 -0.33 -13.78
CA GLY A 335 0.75 -0.57 -12.35
C GLY A 335 2.03 -1.26 -11.93
N PHE A 336 1.92 -1.87 -10.77
CA PHE A 336 2.98 -2.49 -10.01
C PHE A 336 2.60 -3.92 -9.73
N THR A 337 3.60 -4.79 -9.71
CA THR A 337 3.57 -6.10 -9.06
C THR A 337 4.69 -6.14 -8.04
N GLU A 338 4.58 -7.02 -7.06
CA GLU A 338 5.57 -7.21 -6.03
C GLU A 338 5.70 -8.68 -5.67
N GLU A 339 6.93 -9.09 -5.43
CA GLU A 339 7.30 -10.26 -4.65
C GLU A 339 8.14 -9.73 -3.48
N HIS A 340 7.69 -9.96 -2.26
CA HIS A 340 8.44 -9.56 -1.08
C HIS A 340 8.46 -10.67 -0.04
N PHE A 341 9.67 -11.11 0.30
CA PHE A 341 9.94 -11.86 1.51
C PHE A 341 10.57 -10.97 2.58
N ALA A 342 9.96 -10.92 3.75
CA ALA A 342 10.48 -10.19 4.91
C ALA A 342 10.60 -11.11 6.14
N LYS A 343 11.77 -11.04 6.79
CA LYS A 343 12.06 -11.60 8.09
C LYS A 343 12.33 -10.44 9.04
N TRP A 344 11.35 -10.08 9.87
CA TRP A 344 11.29 -8.80 10.63
C TRP A 344 12.04 -8.73 11.95
#